data_AF-A0A9W9MU73-F1
#
_entry.id   AF-A0A9W9MU73-F1
#
_cell.length_a   1.000
_cell.length_b   1.000
_cell.length_c   1.000
_cell.angle_alpha   90.00
_cell.angle_beta   90.00
_cell.angle_gamma   90.00
#
_symmetry.space_group_name_H-M   'P 1'
#
loop_
_entity.id
_entity.type
_entity.pdbx_description
1 polymer ?
#
loop_
_entity_poly.entity_id
_entity_poly.type
_entity_poly.pdbx_seq_one_letter_code
_entity_poly.pdbx_strand_id
1 'polypeptide(L)'
;MPQLVEPANLPPAPFNGSTAVFSNTTIRQTLQVSLAAQEIRIRLSNVFGANDLKISKVTIGLPENPQVGTSALQTETLKTVSFNGSPDIGIPNGGLVASDPIKFPVKAQSVLMINIYLEEGQQGFSITGHPGSRTSSYLAFGDWTGAKNLTDSPVKSTDHWYFISGVEALLPSKSSAFVIIGDSITDGRGSTTNGNNRWPDLLLARMQKHRPTSNIAILNQAAGGNRILQDGLGPNVISRLDRDVLAQSGVRYAMIFEGVNDIGVAASDTATQAEIEKKLVAAYTQIATRVHALGIPVFGATIPPFGSSPTSDYEQPYSSVEREKTRQQINKFIRQSGVFDAVLDFDRALRDPHAPSQLLEKYDSGDHLHPNVAGYQALADYFPLGVFE
;
A
#
# COMPACT_ATOMS: atom_id res chain seq x y z
N MET A 1 0.75 -3.61 -1.38
CA MET A 1 0.75 -4.68 -0.35
C MET A 1 -0.39 -5.67 -0.61
N PRO A 2 -0.11 -6.96 -0.85
CA PRO A 2 -1.15 -7.99 -0.97
C PRO A 2 -1.90 -8.22 0.36
N GLN A 3 -3.24 -8.20 0.31
CA GLN A 3 -4.16 -8.47 1.42
C GLN A 3 -5.17 -9.56 1.03
N LEU A 4 -5.70 -10.27 2.03
CA LEU A 4 -6.91 -11.06 1.85
C LEU A 4 -8.07 -10.10 1.65
N VAL A 5 -8.80 -10.24 0.55
CA VAL A 5 -9.98 -9.41 0.31
C VAL A 5 -11.11 -9.86 1.22
N GLU A 6 -11.50 -8.98 2.13
CA GLU A 6 -12.65 -9.21 3.02
C GLU A 6 -13.97 -9.27 2.24
N PRO A 7 -15.02 -9.93 2.76
CA PRO A 7 -16.29 -10.07 2.08
C PRO A 7 -16.91 -8.77 1.54
N ALA A 8 -16.77 -7.66 2.28
CA ALA A 8 -17.28 -6.35 1.86
C ALA A 8 -16.47 -5.69 0.73
N ASN A 9 -15.23 -6.14 0.49
CA ASN A 9 -14.31 -5.63 -0.52
C ASN A 9 -14.19 -6.57 -1.73
N LEU A 10 -14.94 -7.68 -1.74
CA LEU A 10 -15.11 -8.54 -2.91
C LEU A 10 -15.64 -7.71 -4.09
N PRO A 11 -15.37 -8.15 -5.34
CA PRO A 11 -15.88 -7.41 -6.49
C PRO A 11 -17.40 -7.25 -6.43
N PRO A 12 -17.95 -6.11 -6.85
CA PRO A 12 -19.39 -5.87 -6.79
C PRO A 12 -20.16 -6.82 -7.72
N ALA A 13 -21.43 -7.08 -7.39
CA ALA A 13 -22.32 -7.81 -8.29
C ALA A 13 -22.39 -7.13 -9.67
N PRO A 14 -22.40 -7.89 -10.77
CA PRO A 14 -22.52 -9.36 -10.85
C PRO A 14 -21.19 -10.14 -10.83
N PHE A 15 -20.07 -9.53 -10.44
CA PHE A 15 -18.73 -10.15 -10.51
C PHE A 15 -18.36 -10.99 -9.27
N ASN A 16 -19.26 -11.10 -8.29
CA ASN A 16 -19.19 -11.98 -7.13
C ASN A 16 -20.32 -13.02 -7.14
N GLY A 17 -20.16 -14.07 -7.97
CA GLY A 17 -21.11 -15.17 -8.05
C GLY A 17 -21.23 -15.98 -6.75
N SER A 18 -22.08 -17.01 -6.76
CA SER A 18 -22.37 -17.84 -5.57
C SER A 18 -21.23 -18.76 -5.15
N THR A 19 -20.34 -19.15 -6.07
CA THR A 19 -19.23 -20.08 -5.81
C THR A 19 -17.87 -19.53 -6.22
N ALA A 20 -17.84 -18.47 -7.02
CA ALA A 20 -16.63 -17.91 -7.61
C ALA A 20 -16.78 -16.41 -7.84
N VAL A 21 -15.63 -15.74 -7.94
CA VAL A 21 -15.53 -14.33 -8.31
C VAL A 21 -14.84 -14.17 -9.65
N PHE A 22 -15.16 -13.10 -10.36
CA PHE A 22 -14.55 -12.75 -11.65
C PHE A 22 -14.67 -13.82 -12.76
N SER A 23 -15.69 -14.70 -12.72
CA SER A 23 -15.94 -15.62 -13.82
C SER A 23 -16.22 -14.86 -15.12
N ASN A 24 -15.56 -15.26 -16.20
CA ASN A 24 -15.58 -14.60 -17.50
C ASN A 24 -15.38 -13.07 -17.40
N THR A 25 -14.40 -12.59 -16.63
CA THR A 25 -14.26 -11.16 -16.31
C THR A 25 -12.90 -10.60 -16.72
N THR A 26 -12.92 -9.43 -17.35
CA THR A 26 -11.75 -8.55 -17.47
C THR A 26 -11.75 -7.54 -16.32
N ILE A 27 -10.62 -7.47 -15.61
CA ILE A 27 -10.32 -6.50 -14.57
C ILE A 27 -9.31 -5.49 -15.16
N ARG A 28 -9.70 -4.23 -15.32
CA ARG A 28 -8.85 -3.13 -15.79
C ARG A 28 -8.46 -2.25 -14.62
N GLN A 29 -7.17 -2.18 -14.36
CA GLN A 29 -6.59 -1.53 -13.18
C GLN A 29 -5.50 -0.55 -13.62
N THR A 30 -5.31 0.52 -12.85
CA THR A 30 -4.24 1.48 -13.10
C THR A 30 -3.38 1.66 -11.86
N LEU A 31 -2.09 1.94 -12.07
CA LEU A 31 -1.14 2.23 -10.99
C LEU A 31 -0.04 3.16 -11.48
N GLN A 32 0.57 3.92 -10.56
CA GLN A 32 1.67 4.82 -10.89
C GLN A 32 3.03 4.15 -10.61
N VAL A 33 3.97 4.27 -11.54
CA VAL A 33 5.35 3.80 -11.34
C VAL A 33 6.22 4.86 -10.69
N SER A 34 7.16 4.45 -9.84
CA SER A 34 8.08 5.40 -9.18
C SER A 34 9.10 6.01 -10.15
N LEU A 35 9.84 5.16 -10.87
CA LEU A 35 11.00 5.54 -11.67
C LEU A 35 10.76 5.30 -13.16
N ALA A 36 11.53 6.01 -13.99
CA ALA A 36 11.57 5.74 -15.42
C ALA A 36 12.25 4.40 -15.70
N ALA A 37 11.73 3.66 -16.68
CA ALA A 37 12.24 2.34 -17.05
C ALA A 37 12.11 2.12 -18.55
N GLN A 38 12.95 1.25 -19.11
CA GLN A 38 12.85 0.77 -20.49
C GLN A 38 12.19 -0.61 -20.57
N GLU A 39 12.33 -1.39 -19.51
CA GLU A 39 11.87 -2.77 -19.41
C GLU A 39 11.31 -3.02 -18.02
N ILE A 40 10.12 -3.62 -17.95
CA ILE A 40 9.37 -3.87 -16.72
C ILE A 40 8.86 -5.30 -16.66
N ARG A 41 8.50 -5.77 -15.45
CA ARG A 41 7.78 -7.02 -15.19
C ARG A 41 6.59 -6.75 -14.29
N ILE A 42 5.54 -7.53 -14.45
CA ILE A 42 4.35 -7.48 -13.60
C ILE A 42 4.40 -8.66 -12.61
N ARG A 43 4.15 -8.38 -11.33
CA ARG A 43 4.00 -9.42 -10.30
C ARG A 43 2.54 -9.63 -9.98
N LEU A 44 2.07 -10.86 -10.14
CA LEU A 44 0.71 -11.29 -9.82
C LEU A 44 0.74 -12.27 -8.65
N SER A 45 -0.22 -12.18 -7.75
CA SER A 45 -0.22 -12.94 -6.49
C SER A 45 -1.54 -13.64 -6.23
N ASN A 46 -1.42 -14.88 -5.76
CA ASN A 46 -2.48 -15.71 -5.24
C ASN A 46 -2.18 -16.10 -3.77
N VAL A 47 -1.44 -15.26 -3.04
CA VAL A 47 -0.91 -15.59 -1.70
C VAL A 47 -1.99 -15.87 -0.66
N PHE A 48 -3.19 -15.33 -0.83
CA PHE A 48 -4.37 -15.60 0.01
C PHE A 48 -5.43 -16.47 -0.67
N GLY A 49 -5.16 -16.95 -1.88
CA GLY A 49 -6.05 -17.87 -2.59
C GLY A 49 -6.04 -19.25 -1.96
N ALA A 50 -7.23 -19.83 -1.77
CA ALA A 50 -7.37 -21.22 -1.34
C ALA A 50 -7.22 -22.24 -2.49
N ASN A 51 -7.40 -21.78 -3.73
CA ASN A 51 -7.32 -22.58 -4.96
C ASN A 51 -6.34 -21.94 -5.94
N ASP A 52 -5.83 -22.71 -6.88
CA ASP A 52 -5.00 -22.21 -7.98
C ASP A 52 -5.75 -21.13 -8.78
N LEU A 53 -5.06 -20.02 -9.06
CA LEU A 53 -5.58 -18.90 -9.84
C LEU A 53 -5.15 -19.07 -11.29
N LYS A 54 -6.12 -19.29 -12.19
CA LYS A 54 -5.90 -19.36 -13.63
C LYS A 54 -6.17 -18.00 -14.27
N ILE A 55 -5.12 -17.39 -14.83
CA ILE A 55 -5.21 -16.14 -15.57
C ILE A 55 -5.11 -16.45 -17.06
N SER A 56 -6.18 -16.17 -17.80
CA SER A 56 -6.29 -16.50 -19.22
C SER A 56 -5.52 -15.53 -20.11
N LYS A 57 -5.42 -14.25 -19.71
CA LYS A 57 -4.70 -13.23 -20.48
C LYS A 57 -4.37 -12.01 -19.63
N VAL A 58 -3.20 -11.43 -19.86
CA VAL A 58 -2.80 -10.14 -19.28
C VAL A 58 -2.30 -9.20 -20.37
N THR A 59 -2.73 -7.94 -20.34
CA THR A 59 -2.20 -6.89 -21.20
C THR A 59 -1.79 -5.67 -20.39
N ILE A 60 -0.84 -4.90 -20.93
CA ILE A 60 -0.37 -3.64 -20.39
C ILE A 60 -0.46 -2.54 -21.45
N GLY A 61 -0.82 -1.33 -21.05
CA GLY A 61 -0.82 -0.15 -21.89
C GLY A 61 -0.76 1.13 -21.07
N LEU A 62 -0.88 2.27 -21.75
CA LEU A 62 -1.02 3.58 -21.14
C LEU A 62 -2.49 4.01 -21.16
N PRO A 63 -2.98 4.66 -20.10
CA PRO A 63 -4.32 5.25 -20.13
C PRO A 63 -4.38 6.42 -21.11
N GLU A 64 -5.54 6.68 -21.72
CA GLU A 64 -5.77 7.82 -22.63
C GLU A 64 -5.37 9.15 -21.97
N ASN A 65 -5.81 9.32 -20.72
CA ASN A 65 -5.38 10.40 -19.83
C ASN A 65 -4.40 9.82 -18.79
N PRO A 66 -3.26 10.45 -18.51
CA PRO A 66 -2.23 9.95 -17.58
C PRO A 66 -2.65 10.09 -16.11
N GLN A 67 -3.82 9.57 -15.75
CA GLN A 67 -4.40 9.53 -14.41
C GLN A 67 -4.77 8.09 -14.05
N VAL A 68 -4.64 7.76 -12.77
CA VAL A 68 -5.18 6.51 -12.24
C VAL A 68 -6.71 6.58 -12.17
N GLY A 69 -7.37 5.43 -12.05
CA GLY A 69 -8.82 5.36 -11.92
C GLY A 69 -9.59 5.57 -13.22
N THR A 70 -8.96 5.40 -14.38
CA THR A 70 -9.62 5.58 -15.69
C THR A 70 -9.76 4.26 -16.45
N SER A 71 -10.81 4.15 -17.25
CA SER A 71 -11.10 2.99 -18.09
C SER A 71 -10.62 3.14 -19.53
N ALA A 72 -10.21 4.33 -19.97
CA ALA A 72 -9.82 4.59 -21.36
C ALA A 72 -8.33 4.27 -21.60
N LEU A 73 -8.05 3.51 -22.66
CA LEU A 73 -6.76 2.95 -23.03
C LEU A 73 -6.26 3.55 -24.35
N GLN A 74 -4.97 3.91 -24.41
CA GLN A 74 -4.25 4.19 -25.65
C GLN A 74 -3.92 2.86 -26.34
N THR A 75 -4.80 2.40 -27.24
CA THR A 75 -4.72 1.06 -27.85
C THR A 75 -3.41 0.77 -28.59
N GLU A 76 -2.77 1.79 -29.15
CA GLU A 76 -1.48 1.72 -29.84
C GLU A 76 -0.30 1.39 -28.91
N THR A 77 -0.47 1.59 -27.60
CA THR A 77 0.54 1.26 -26.60
C THR A 77 0.42 -0.18 -26.10
N LEU A 78 -0.66 -0.87 -26.42
CA LEU A 78 -1.01 -2.15 -25.82
C LEU A 78 0.04 -3.24 -26.12
N LYS A 79 0.43 -3.98 -25.09
CA LYS A 79 1.26 -5.18 -25.21
C LYS A 79 0.66 -6.34 -24.43
N THR A 80 0.74 -7.54 -25.00
CA THR A 80 0.48 -8.79 -24.28
C THR A 80 1.61 -9.04 -23.29
N VAL A 81 1.24 -9.45 -22.09
CA VAL A 81 2.15 -9.87 -21.02
C VAL A 81 2.25 -11.39 -21.08
N SER A 82 3.47 -11.92 -21.05
CA SER A 82 3.73 -13.36 -21.13
C SER A 82 4.37 -13.90 -19.86
N PHE A 83 4.25 -15.21 -19.66
CA PHE A 83 4.82 -15.96 -18.56
C PHE A 83 5.50 -17.21 -19.14
N ASN A 84 6.84 -17.21 -19.19
CA ASN A 84 7.62 -18.23 -19.86
C ASN A 84 7.17 -18.45 -21.33
N GLY A 85 6.88 -17.35 -22.04
CA GLY A 85 6.40 -17.33 -23.42
C GLY A 85 4.90 -17.58 -23.60
N SER A 86 4.17 -18.02 -22.56
CA SER A 86 2.71 -18.23 -22.62
C SER A 86 1.94 -16.92 -22.36
N PRO A 87 0.81 -16.63 -23.04
CA PRO A 87 -0.06 -15.50 -22.70
C PRO A 87 -0.92 -15.73 -21.44
N ASP A 88 -0.99 -16.96 -20.96
CA ASP A 88 -1.73 -17.39 -19.78
C ASP A 88 -0.78 -17.85 -18.66
N ILE A 89 -1.31 -17.98 -17.44
CA ILE A 89 -0.57 -18.53 -16.31
C ILE A 89 -1.50 -19.13 -15.25
N GLY A 90 -1.10 -20.27 -14.69
CA GLY A 90 -1.64 -20.80 -13.44
C GLY A 90 -0.74 -20.40 -12.26
N ILE A 91 -1.30 -19.78 -11.24
CA ILE A 91 -0.59 -19.40 -10.01
C ILE A 91 -1.09 -20.32 -8.89
N PRO A 92 -0.24 -21.21 -8.35
CA PRO A 92 -0.63 -22.08 -7.25
C PRO A 92 -1.23 -21.33 -6.06
N ASN A 93 -2.06 -22.00 -5.27
CA ASN A 93 -2.52 -21.44 -4.00
C ASN A 93 -1.32 -20.97 -3.13
N GLY A 94 -1.46 -19.82 -2.47
CA GLY A 94 -0.34 -19.22 -1.72
C GLY A 94 0.79 -18.65 -2.59
N GLY A 95 0.71 -18.78 -3.92
CA GLY A 95 1.79 -18.47 -4.85
C GLY A 95 1.88 -17.01 -5.30
N LEU A 96 2.99 -16.72 -5.99
CA LEU A 96 3.24 -15.48 -6.70
C LEU A 96 4.01 -15.79 -7.99
N VAL A 97 3.77 -15.03 -9.04
CA VAL A 97 4.49 -15.12 -10.31
C VAL A 97 4.95 -13.74 -10.76
N ALA A 98 6.07 -13.70 -11.48
CA ALA A 98 6.51 -12.54 -12.24
C ALA A 98 6.38 -12.85 -13.73
N SER A 99 5.93 -11.87 -14.52
CA SER A 99 5.90 -11.99 -15.97
C SER A 99 7.31 -12.06 -16.56
N ASP A 100 7.39 -12.46 -17.82
CA ASP A 100 8.56 -12.21 -18.65
C ASP A 100 8.81 -10.68 -18.76
N PRO A 101 10.05 -10.24 -19.05
CA PRO A 101 10.35 -8.84 -19.24
C PRO A 101 9.62 -8.23 -20.45
N ILE A 102 9.05 -7.04 -20.24
CA ILE A 102 8.28 -6.31 -21.23
C ILE A 102 9.04 -5.03 -21.58
N LYS A 103 9.50 -4.90 -22.82
CA LYS A 103 10.07 -3.64 -23.32
C LYS A 103 8.97 -2.58 -23.42
N PHE A 104 8.80 -1.79 -22.37
CA PHE A 104 7.70 -0.83 -22.23
C PHE A 104 8.25 0.46 -21.62
N PRO A 105 8.80 1.36 -22.45
CA PRO A 105 9.42 2.60 -21.97
C PRO A 105 8.41 3.50 -21.25
N VAL A 106 8.72 3.88 -20.02
CA VAL A 106 7.91 4.77 -19.19
C VAL A 106 8.76 5.85 -18.54
N LYS A 107 8.15 6.99 -18.26
CA LYS A 107 8.78 8.06 -17.47
C LYS A 107 8.51 7.81 -15.98
N ALA A 108 9.31 8.43 -15.12
CA ALA A 108 9.02 8.44 -13.68
C ALA A 108 7.62 9.03 -13.45
N GLN A 109 6.88 8.48 -12.49
CA GLN A 109 5.50 8.87 -12.15
C GLN A 109 4.47 8.66 -13.29
N SER A 110 4.80 7.92 -14.35
CA SER A 110 3.80 7.51 -15.36
C SER A 110 2.77 6.54 -14.77
N VAL A 111 1.55 6.59 -15.30
CA VAL A 111 0.49 5.65 -14.97
C VAL A 111 0.48 4.51 -15.98
N LEU A 112 0.46 3.28 -15.49
CA LEU A 112 0.25 2.08 -16.26
C LEU A 112 -1.21 1.65 -16.17
N MET A 113 -1.72 1.05 -17.24
CA MET A 113 -2.99 0.32 -17.26
C MET A 113 -2.70 -1.16 -17.46
N ILE A 114 -3.19 -2.01 -16.56
CA ILE A 114 -3.05 -3.46 -16.60
C ILE A 114 -4.43 -4.07 -16.69
N ASN A 115 -4.65 -4.93 -17.69
CA ASN A 115 -5.87 -5.72 -17.84
C ASN A 115 -5.57 -7.18 -17.51
N ILE A 116 -6.42 -7.80 -16.71
CA ILE A 116 -6.35 -9.22 -16.36
C ILE A 116 -7.69 -9.84 -16.76
N TYR A 117 -7.67 -10.81 -17.66
CA TYR A 117 -8.85 -11.59 -18.03
C TYR A 117 -8.83 -12.98 -17.38
N LEU A 118 -9.94 -13.32 -16.75
CA LEU A 118 -10.20 -14.59 -16.10
C LEU A 118 -11.40 -15.26 -16.78
N GLU A 119 -11.15 -16.27 -17.61
CA GLU A 119 -12.24 -17.01 -18.27
C GLU A 119 -13.06 -17.81 -17.24
N GLU A 120 -12.40 -18.60 -16.40
CA GLU A 120 -13.04 -19.43 -15.37
C GLU A 120 -13.38 -18.63 -14.09
N GLY A 121 -12.69 -17.50 -13.85
CA GLY A 121 -12.71 -16.79 -12.57
C GLY A 121 -11.87 -17.47 -11.49
N GLN A 122 -11.98 -16.97 -10.26
CA GLN A 122 -11.35 -17.56 -9.08
C GLN A 122 -12.42 -18.28 -8.24
N GLN A 123 -12.22 -19.56 -7.97
CA GLN A 123 -13.12 -20.35 -7.11
C GLN A 123 -12.98 -19.93 -5.65
N GLY A 124 -14.12 -19.82 -4.96
CA GLY A 124 -14.21 -19.32 -3.60
C GLY A 124 -14.06 -17.80 -3.49
N PHE A 125 -14.02 -17.33 -2.25
CA PHE A 125 -14.04 -15.90 -1.91
C PHE A 125 -12.76 -15.42 -1.23
N SER A 126 -11.83 -16.34 -0.91
CA SER A 126 -10.50 -15.97 -0.44
C SER A 126 -9.64 -15.61 -1.64
N ILE A 127 -9.52 -14.32 -1.93
CA ILE A 127 -8.72 -13.81 -3.04
C ILE A 127 -7.68 -12.80 -2.56
N THR A 128 -6.63 -12.63 -3.36
CA THR A 128 -5.60 -11.61 -3.12
C THR A 128 -5.99 -10.29 -3.77
N GLY A 129 -5.91 -9.21 -3.02
CA GLY A 129 -6.14 -7.87 -3.53
C GLY A 129 -5.53 -6.81 -2.64
N HIS A 130 -5.94 -5.57 -2.86
CA HIS A 130 -5.58 -4.44 -2.03
C HIS A 130 -6.77 -3.48 -1.96
N PRO A 131 -7.65 -3.66 -0.96
CA PRO A 131 -8.84 -2.82 -0.82
C PRO A 131 -8.54 -1.34 -0.53
N GLY A 132 -7.36 -1.07 0.04
CA GLY A 132 -6.86 0.27 0.34
C GLY A 132 -6.29 1.04 -0.85
N SER A 133 -6.36 0.51 -2.09
CA SER A 133 -5.67 1.09 -3.25
C SER A 133 -6.13 2.49 -3.66
N ARG A 134 -7.25 2.98 -3.13
CA ARG A 134 -7.90 4.29 -3.47
C ARG A 134 -7.87 4.60 -4.95
N THR A 135 -8.00 3.56 -5.78
CA THR A 135 -7.91 3.65 -7.23
C THR A 135 -9.02 2.83 -7.83
N SER A 136 -9.83 3.47 -8.66
CA SER A 136 -10.94 2.81 -9.34
C SER A 136 -10.42 1.79 -10.35
N SER A 137 -10.87 0.56 -10.20
CA SER A 137 -10.72 -0.53 -11.17
C SER A 137 -12.06 -0.80 -11.83
N TYR A 138 -12.02 -1.24 -13.09
CA TYR A 138 -13.20 -1.46 -13.92
C TYR A 138 -13.34 -2.95 -14.29
N LEU A 139 -14.57 -3.45 -14.24
CA LEU A 139 -14.92 -4.84 -14.41
C LEU A 139 -15.91 -4.98 -15.57
N ALA A 140 -15.64 -5.88 -16.50
CA ALA A 140 -16.51 -6.19 -17.64
C ALA A 140 -16.52 -7.69 -17.94
N PHE A 141 -17.66 -8.25 -18.35
CA PHE A 141 -17.73 -9.65 -18.78
C PHE A 141 -17.14 -9.86 -20.17
N GLY A 142 -16.36 -10.93 -20.37
CA GLY A 142 -15.64 -11.24 -21.61
C GLY A 142 -14.19 -10.75 -21.62
N ASP A 143 -13.44 -11.12 -22.67
CA ASP A 143 -12.09 -10.61 -22.92
C ASP A 143 -12.16 -9.20 -23.54
N TRP A 144 -12.03 -8.19 -22.68
CA TRP A 144 -11.93 -6.78 -23.06
C TRP A 144 -10.49 -6.24 -22.95
N THR A 145 -9.49 -7.11 -22.90
CA THR A 145 -8.09 -6.71 -22.68
C THR A 145 -7.51 -5.83 -23.79
N GLY A 146 -8.14 -5.81 -24.97
CA GLY A 146 -7.78 -4.95 -26.11
C GLY A 146 -8.69 -3.75 -26.36
N ALA A 147 -9.76 -3.58 -25.57
CA ALA A 147 -10.76 -2.56 -25.85
C ALA A 147 -10.29 -1.15 -25.48
N LYS A 148 -10.57 -0.16 -26.34
CA LYS A 148 -10.22 1.26 -26.09
C LYS A 148 -10.84 1.80 -24.80
N ASN A 149 -12.04 1.36 -24.43
CA ASN A 149 -12.70 1.76 -23.19
C ASN A 149 -13.56 0.62 -22.66
N LEU A 150 -13.88 0.64 -21.37
CA LEU A 150 -14.89 -0.23 -20.75
C LEU A 150 -16.13 0.61 -20.45
N THR A 151 -17.02 0.71 -21.42
CA THR A 151 -18.27 1.47 -21.34
C THR A 151 -19.52 0.61 -21.46
N ASP A 152 -19.35 -0.63 -21.92
CA ASP A 152 -20.47 -1.45 -22.39
C ASP A 152 -21.09 -2.22 -21.22
N SER A 153 -22.39 -1.97 -20.99
CA SER A 153 -23.09 -2.53 -19.83
C SER A 153 -23.17 -4.09 -19.89
N PRO A 154 -22.99 -4.80 -18.76
CA PRO A 154 -22.72 -4.26 -17.42
C PRO A 154 -21.22 -4.08 -17.16
N VAL A 155 -20.76 -2.82 -17.13
CA VAL A 155 -19.49 -2.44 -16.50
C VAL A 155 -19.76 -2.01 -15.07
N LYS A 156 -18.91 -2.45 -14.14
CA LYS A 156 -18.88 -1.94 -12.76
C LYS A 156 -17.51 -1.38 -12.45
N SER A 157 -17.45 -0.50 -11.46
CA SER A 157 -16.21 -0.01 -10.89
C SER A 157 -16.17 -0.27 -9.39
N THR A 158 -14.96 -0.40 -8.85
CA THR A 158 -14.69 -0.47 -7.41
C THR A 158 -13.30 0.08 -7.10
N ASP A 159 -13.10 0.64 -5.91
CA ASP A 159 -11.86 1.34 -5.55
C ASP A 159 -10.81 0.41 -4.92
N HIS A 160 -10.55 -0.71 -5.60
CA HIS A 160 -9.68 -1.78 -5.13
C HIS A 160 -8.76 -2.27 -6.25
N TRP A 161 -7.57 -2.76 -5.89
CA TRP A 161 -6.78 -3.59 -6.79
C TRP A 161 -6.98 -5.08 -6.48
N TYR A 162 -6.88 -5.93 -7.51
CA TYR A 162 -6.99 -7.37 -7.42
C TYR A 162 -5.81 -8.05 -8.13
N PHE A 163 -5.23 -9.05 -7.48
CA PHE A 163 -4.13 -9.90 -7.96
C PHE A 163 -2.80 -9.22 -8.31
N ILE A 164 -2.77 -7.92 -8.61
CA ILE A 164 -1.53 -7.16 -8.83
C ILE A 164 -0.81 -6.98 -7.49
N SER A 165 0.45 -7.40 -7.42
CA SER A 165 1.29 -7.29 -6.22
C SER A 165 2.51 -6.39 -6.42
N GLY A 166 2.87 -6.06 -7.66
CA GLY A 166 3.94 -5.11 -7.95
C GLY A 166 4.25 -4.96 -9.44
N VAL A 167 5.01 -3.91 -9.75
CA VAL A 167 5.70 -3.73 -11.03
C VAL A 167 7.19 -3.58 -10.72
N GLU A 168 8.00 -4.45 -11.32
CA GLU A 168 9.45 -4.39 -11.22
C GLU A 168 10.04 -3.80 -12.51
N ALA A 169 11.19 -3.16 -12.41
CA ALA A 169 11.87 -2.57 -13.55
C ALA A 169 13.34 -2.97 -13.58
N LEU A 170 13.87 -3.21 -14.78
CA LEU A 170 15.31 -3.33 -14.96
C LEU A 170 15.91 -1.92 -14.99
N LEU A 171 16.62 -1.56 -13.92
CA LEU A 171 17.15 -0.22 -13.70
C LEU A 171 18.68 -0.23 -13.59
N PRO A 172 19.35 0.92 -13.84
CA PRO A 172 20.79 1.05 -13.57
C PRO A 172 21.12 0.70 -12.12
N SER A 173 22.33 0.20 -11.88
CA SER A 173 22.79 -0.23 -10.53
C SER A 173 22.79 0.87 -9.47
N LYS A 174 22.78 2.15 -9.88
CA LYS A 174 22.63 3.29 -8.99
C LYS A 174 21.20 3.49 -8.48
N SER A 175 20.20 2.84 -9.05
CA SER A 175 18.81 2.94 -8.59
C SER A 175 18.58 2.04 -7.38
N SER A 176 17.71 2.47 -6.48
CA SER A 176 17.38 1.72 -5.27
C SER A 176 15.91 1.87 -4.90
N ALA A 177 15.44 1.08 -3.94
CA ALA A 177 14.10 1.14 -3.39
C ALA A 177 14.12 1.52 -1.91
N PHE A 178 13.16 2.36 -1.55
CA PHE A 178 12.76 2.69 -0.19
C PHE A 178 11.41 2.02 0.11
N VAL A 179 11.41 1.04 1.02
CA VAL A 179 10.19 0.31 1.40
C VAL A 179 9.59 0.89 2.66
N ILE A 180 8.28 1.10 2.65
CA ILE A 180 7.55 1.61 3.81
C ILE A 180 6.55 0.53 4.25
N ILE A 181 6.75 0.00 5.45
CA ILE A 181 5.73 -0.77 6.17
C ILE A 181 4.90 0.22 6.97
N GLY A 182 3.58 0.12 6.89
CA GLY A 182 2.70 0.89 7.75
C GLY A 182 1.25 0.42 7.73
N ASP A 183 0.41 1.24 8.35
CA ASP A 183 -1.03 1.03 8.48
C ASP A 183 -1.86 1.92 7.51
N SER A 184 -3.13 2.16 7.83
CA SER A 184 -4.06 2.99 7.06
C SER A 184 -3.57 4.42 6.82
N ILE A 185 -2.73 4.97 7.69
CA ILE A 185 -2.18 6.33 7.52
C ILE A 185 -1.24 6.34 6.31
N THR A 186 -0.36 5.34 6.19
CA THR A 186 0.55 5.21 5.05
C THR A 186 -0.14 4.65 3.80
N ASP A 187 -1.13 3.78 3.99
CA ASP A 187 -1.96 3.24 2.90
C ASP A 187 -2.80 4.34 2.22
N GLY A 188 -3.10 5.43 2.95
CA GLY A 188 -3.67 6.65 2.39
C GLY A 188 -5.15 6.89 2.72
N ARG A 189 -5.68 6.36 3.83
CA ARG A 189 -7.05 6.68 4.27
C ARG A 189 -7.19 8.18 4.53
N GLY A 190 -8.15 8.84 3.88
CA GLY A 190 -8.30 10.31 3.95
C GLY A 190 -7.69 11.05 2.74
N SER A 191 -7.00 10.34 1.85
CA SER A 191 -6.59 10.86 0.54
C SER A 191 -7.75 10.88 -0.45
N THR A 192 -7.58 11.58 -1.57
CA THR A 192 -8.58 11.62 -2.64
C THR A 192 -8.50 10.34 -3.46
N THR A 193 -9.62 9.63 -3.64
CA THR A 193 -9.70 8.52 -4.61
C THR A 193 -9.25 8.99 -5.99
N ASN A 194 -8.36 8.22 -6.63
CA ASN A 194 -7.72 8.53 -7.90
C ASN A 194 -6.78 9.77 -7.88
N GLY A 195 -6.47 10.31 -6.70
CA GLY A 195 -5.68 11.54 -6.56
C GLY A 195 -4.16 11.33 -6.44
N ASN A 196 -3.70 10.13 -6.08
CA ASN A 196 -2.30 9.83 -5.71
C ASN A 196 -1.70 10.94 -4.82
N ASN A 197 -2.43 11.33 -3.79
CA ASN A 197 -2.07 12.41 -2.87
C ASN A 197 -1.94 11.89 -1.42
N ARG A 198 -1.49 10.65 -1.28
CA ARG A 198 -0.99 10.09 -0.02
C ARG A 198 0.39 10.65 0.27
N TRP A 199 0.83 10.60 1.53
CA TRP A 199 2.16 11.12 1.87
C TRP A 199 3.32 10.45 1.10
N PRO A 200 3.31 9.13 0.80
CA PRO A 200 4.39 8.52 0.01
C PRO A 200 4.36 8.99 -1.46
N ASP A 201 3.18 9.21 -2.03
CA ASP A 201 3.03 9.71 -3.40
C ASP A 201 3.59 11.16 -3.51
N LEU A 202 3.23 12.00 -2.53
CA LEU A 202 3.71 13.39 -2.44
C LEU A 202 5.22 13.46 -2.15
N LEU A 203 5.73 12.54 -1.30
CA LEU A 203 7.16 12.41 -1.05
C LEU A 203 7.91 11.99 -2.32
N LEU A 204 7.42 11.01 -3.07
CA LEU A 204 8.01 10.58 -4.34
C LEU A 204 8.11 11.76 -5.31
N ALA A 205 7.04 12.53 -5.47
CA ALA A 205 7.03 13.70 -6.35
C ALA A 205 8.11 14.74 -5.97
N ARG A 206 8.36 14.91 -4.67
CA ARG A 206 9.43 15.78 -4.15
C ARG A 206 10.81 15.16 -4.34
N MET A 207 10.98 13.87 -4.08
CA MET A 207 12.23 13.13 -4.28
C MET A 207 12.69 13.19 -5.75
N GLN A 208 11.75 13.11 -6.70
CA GLN A 208 12.05 13.22 -8.13
C GLN A 208 12.57 14.60 -8.55
N LYS A 209 12.27 15.66 -7.79
CA LYS A 209 12.79 17.02 -8.01
C LYS A 209 14.16 17.24 -7.36
N HIS A 210 14.65 16.29 -6.56
CA HIS A 210 15.92 16.39 -5.84
C HIS A 210 16.90 15.31 -6.32
N ARG A 211 18.00 15.74 -6.95
CA ARG A 211 18.93 14.85 -7.65
C ARG A 211 19.41 13.64 -6.82
N PRO A 212 19.86 13.80 -5.55
CA PRO A 212 20.33 12.69 -4.71
C PRO A 212 19.29 11.58 -4.49
N THR A 213 18.00 11.90 -4.55
CA THR A 213 16.90 10.97 -4.28
C THR A 213 16.11 10.57 -5.54
N SER A 214 16.40 11.17 -6.69
CA SER A 214 15.63 10.98 -7.93
C SER A 214 15.73 9.56 -8.53
N ASN A 215 16.70 8.77 -8.08
CA ASN A 215 16.95 7.37 -8.42
C ASN A 215 16.38 6.38 -7.40
N ILE A 216 15.66 6.84 -6.38
CA ILE A 216 15.08 6.01 -5.33
C ILE A 216 13.58 5.83 -5.61
N ALA A 217 13.14 4.57 -5.78
CA ALA A 217 11.74 4.20 -5.88
C ALA A 217 11.11 4.12 -4.48
N ILE A 218 9.81 4.44 -4.36
CA ILE A 218 9.05 4.19 -3.13
C ILE A 218 8.18 2.95 -3.33
N LEU A 219 8.32 1.99 -2.41
CA LEU A 219 7.48 0.80 -2.34
C LEU A 219 6.58 0.91 -1.11
N ASN A 220 5.34 1.36 -1.32
CA ASN A 220 4.35 1.43 -0.25
C ASN A 220 3.79 0.02 0.04
N GLN A 221 4.24 -0.55 1.16
CA GLN A 221 3.81 -1.86 1.65
C GLN A 221 2.93 -1.73 2.90
N ALA A 222 2.20 -0.63 2.99
CA ALA A 222 1.21 -0.40 4.04
C ALA A 222 -0.13 -1.08 3.74
N ALA A 223 -0.91 -1.28 4.81
CA ALA A 223 -2.26 -1.81 4.72
C ALA A 223 -3.16 -1.22 5.79
N GLY A 224 -4.37 -0.82 5.40
CA GLY A 224 -5.40 -0.40 6.33
C GLY A 224 -5.59 -1.38 7.49
N GLY A 225 -5.68 -0.87 8.71
CA GLY A 225 -5.88 -1.69 9.91
C GLY A 225 -4.75 -2.69 10.22
N ASN A 226 -3.58 -2.59 9.56
CA ASN A 226 -2.46 -3.46 9.85
C ASN A 226 -1.85 -3.19 11.23
N ARG A 227 -1.26 -4.22 11.80
CA ARG A 227 -0.73 -4.27 13.15
C ARG A 227 0.64 -4.94 13.12
N ILE A 228 1.51 -4.55 14.05
CA ILE A 228 2.84 -5.14 14.19
C ILE A 228 2.74 -6.54 14.81
N LEU A 229 1.92 -6.69 15.85
CA LEU A 229 1.94 -7.86 16.75
C LEU A 229 0.94 -8.96 16.39
N GLN A 230 -0.20 -8.60 15.79
CA GLN A 230 -1.30 -9.50 15.50
C GLN A 230 -1.88 -9.21 14.11
N ASP A 231 -2.55 -10.16 13.49
CA ASP A 231 -3.16 -9.93 12.18
C ASP A 231 -4.29 -8.90 12.29
N GLY A 232 -4.41 -7.98 11.35
CA GLY A 232 -5.52 -7.03 11.25
C GLY A 232 -6.38 -7.35 10.03
N LEU A 233 -6.62 -6.35 9.18
CA LEU A 233 -7.16 -6.58 7.83
C LEU A 233 -6.14 -7.28 6.90
N GLY A 234 -4.92 -7.51 7.38
CA GLY A 234 -3.89 -8.31 6.74
C GLY A 234 -2.89 -8.88 7.77
N PRO A 235 -1.95 -9.74 7.32
CA PRO A 235 -0.99 -10.38 8.22
C PRO A 235 -0.16 -9.36 9.01
N ASN A 236 0.18 -9.70 10.24
CA ASN A 236 1.03 -8.86 11.09
C ASN A 236 2.41 -8.61 10.48
N VAL A 237 3.03 -7.47 10.80
CA VAL A 237 4.34 -7.07 10.25
C VAL A 237 5.40 -8.14 10.46
N ILE A 238 5.46 -8.75 11.64
CA ILE A 238 6.49 -9.74 11.98
C ILE A 238 6.46 -10.93 11.00
N SER A 239 5.26 -11.38 10.63
CA SER A 239 5.05 -12.49 9.69
C SER A 239 5.32 -12.13 8.22
N ARG A 240 5.16 -10.86 7.84
CA ARG A 240 5.29 -10.42 6.44
C ARG A 240 6.57 -9.66 6.11
N LEU A 241 7.45 -9.41 7.09
CA LEU A 241 8.66 -8.62 6.92
C LEU A 241 9.54 -9.13 5.76
N ASP A 242 9.75 -10.45 5.67
CA ASP A 242 10.57 -11.05 4.61
C ASP A 242 9.95 -10.80 3.24
N ARG A 243 8.65 -11.10 3.09
CA ARG A 243 7.92 -10.96 1.84
C ARG A 243 7.83 -9.50 1.38
N ASP A 244 7.49 -8.61 2.29
CA ASP A 244 7.12 -7.23 1.95
C ASP A 244 8.29 -6.25 2.01
N VAL A 245 9.40 -6.59 2.68
CA VAL A 245 10.61 -5.76 2.69
C VAL A 245 11.79 -6.51 2.10
N LEU A 246 12.22 -7.61 2.73
CA LEU A 246 13.52 -8.21 2.45
C LEU A 246 13.60 -8.86 1.06
N ALA A 247 12.48 -9.35 0.54
CA ALA A 247 12.35 -9.97 -0.77
C ALA A 247 11.97 -8.98 -1.89
N GLN A 248 11.91 -7.68 -1.60
CA GLN A 248 11.65 -6.67 -2.62
C GLN A 248 12.93 -6.33 -3.39
N SER A 249 12.78 -6.08 -4.70
CA SER A 249 13.91 -5.82 -5.58
C SER A 249 14.57 -4.48 -5.28
N GLY A 250 15.90 -4.47 -5.11
CA GLY A 250 16.70 -3.25 -5.00
C GLY A 250 16.55 -2.47 -3.70
N VAL A 251 16.04 -3.09 -2.62
CA VAL A 251 15.86 -2.43 -1.32
C VAL A 251 17.20 -1.92 -0.81
N ARG A 252 17.24 -0.62 -0.49
CA ARG A 252 18.37 0.02 0.18
C ARG A 252 17.96 0.78 1.44
N TYR A 253 16.69 1.10 1.59
CA TYR A 253 16.16 1.78 2.77
C TYR A 253 14.83 1.15 3.16
N ALA A 254 14.58 1.02 4.45
CA ALA A 254 13.30 0.57 4.98
C ALA A 254 12.78 1.59 6.00
N MET A 255 11.45 1.66 6.14
CA MET A 255 10.81 2.45 7.19
C MET A 255 9.65 1.66 7.79
N ILE A 256 9.50 1.79 9.10
CA ILE A 256 8.29 1.38 9.82
C ILE A 256 7.54 2.61 10.31
N PHE A 257 6.29 2.72 9.87
CA PHE A 257 5.33 3.71 10.34
C PHE A 257 4.01 3.02 10.67
N GLU A 258 3.99 2.39 11.85
CA GLU A 258 2.88 1.52 12.28
C GLU A 258 2.74 1.54 13.81
N GLY A 259 1.84 0.73 14.37
CA GLY A 259 1.63 0.57 15.81
C GLY A 259 0.37 1.25 16.34
N VAL A 260 -0.29 2.11 15.55
CA VAL A 260 -1.51 2.80 15.99
C VAL A 260 -2.65 1.82 16.25
N ASN A 261 -2.81 0.80 15.39
CA ASN A 261 -3.86 -0.20 15.52
C ASN A 261 -3.56 -1.22 16.62
N ASP A 262 -2.27 -1.48 16.93
CA ASP A 262 -1.89 -2.32 18.08
C ASP A 262 -2.35 -1.68 19.39
N ILE A 263 -2.19 -0.35 19.52
CA ILE A 263 -2.65 0.43 20.68
C ILE A 263 -4.17 0.59 20.68
N GLY A 264 -4.73 0.99 19.53
CA GLY A 264 -6.11 1.42 19.38
C GLY A 264 -7.14 0.30 19.46
N VAL A 265 -6.81 -0.90 18.96
CA VAL A 265 -7.71 -2.06 19.02
C VAL A 265 -7.64 -2.76 20.38
N ALA A 266 -6.49 -2.71 21.06
CA ALA A 266 -6.33 -3.31 22.38
C ALA A 266 -7.22 -2.63 23.43
N ALA A 267 -7.62 -3.37 24.46
CA ALA A 267 -8.39 -2.82 25.58
C ALA A 267 -7.64 -1.63 26.22
N SER A 268 -8.39 -0.61 26.65
CA SER A 268 -7.85 0.61 27.23
C SER A 268 -7.50 0.49 28.72
N ASP A 269 -7.50 -0.72 29.30
CA ASP A 269 -7.07 -0.91 30.68
C ASP A 269 -5.54 -0.87 30.80
N THR A 270 -5.04 -0.39 31.94
CA THR A 270 -3.60 -0.20 32.19
C THR A 270 -2.77 -1.47 31.99
N ALA A 271 -3.30 -2.65 32.36
CA ALA A 271 -2.54 -3.89 32.28
C ALA A 271 -2.34 -4.34 30.82
N THR A 272 -3.41 -4.29 30.02
CA THR A 272 -3.34 -4.58 28.58
C THR A 272 -2.42 -3.59 27.87
N GLN A 273 -2.56 -2.30 28.14
CA GLN A 273 -1.77 -1.24 27.51
C GLN A 273 -0.28 -1.34 27.84
N ALA A 274 0.08 -1.65 29.09
CA ALA A 274 1.48 -1.88 29.48
C ALA A 274 2.10 -3.10 28.75
N GLU A 275 1.32 -4.16 28.53
CA GLU A 275 1.79 -5.33 27.79
C GLU A 275 1.95 -5.04 26.29
N ILE A 276 1.05 -4.23 25.70
CA ILE A 276 1.19 -3.75 24.32
C ILE A 276 2.45 -2.90 24.16
N GLU A 277 2.71 -1.97 25.08
CA GLU A 277 3.92 -1.15 25.08
C GLU A 277 5.18 -2.03 25.02
N LYS A 278 5.28 -2.98 25.95
CA LYS A 278 6.43 -3.90 26.05
C LYS A 278 6.61 -4.72 24.78
N LYS A 279 5.52 -5.26 24.23
CA LYS A 279 5.56 -6.09 23.01
C LYS A 279 5.94 -5.26 21.79
N LEU A 280 5.42 -4.05 21.64
CA LEU A 280 5.76 -3.15 20.54
C LEU A 280 7.25 -2.78 20.58
N VAL A 281 7.79 -2.43 21.75
CA VAL A 281 9.22 -2.15 21.92
C VAL A 281 10.09 -3.33 21.47
N ALA A 282 9.74 -4.54 21.90
CA ALA A 282 10.44 -5.75 21.48
C ALA A 282 10.33 -6.00 19.97
N ALA A 283 9.13 -5.83 19.40
CA ALA A 283 8.87 -6.03 17.99
C ALA A 283 9.61 -5.01 17.10
N TYR A 284 9.61 -3.72 17.46
CA TYR A 284 10.41 -2.71 16.76
C TYR A 284 11.90 -3.07 16.75
N THR A 285 12.43 -3.47 17.90
CA THR A 285 13.84 -3.90 18.02
C THR A 285 14.12 -5.12 17.15
N GLN A 286 13.22 -6.10 17.12
CA GLN A 286 13.35 -7.29 16.29
C GLN A 286 13.30 -6.95 14.80
N ILE A 287 12.38 -6.07 14.37
CA ILE A 287 12.25 -5.63 12.98
C ILE A 287 13.53 -4.93 12.54
N ALA A 288 14.01 -3.96 13.32
CA ALA A 288 15.25 -3.24 13.04
C ALA A 288 16.43 -4.21 12.93
N THR A 289 16.60 -5.10 13.91
CA THR A 289 17.66 -6.12 13.92
C THR A 289 17.65 -6.99 12.65
N ARG A 290 16.48 -7.45 12.22
CA ARG A 290 16.35 -8.31 11.03
C ARG A 290 16.68 -7.58 9.73
N VAL A 291 16.29 -6.31 9.63
CA VAL A 291 16.58 -5.50 8.43
C VAL A 291 18.05 -5.07 8.41
N HIS A 292 18.62 -4.69 9.57
CA HIS A 292 20.05 -4.40 9.72
C HIS A 292 20.94 -5.60 9.42
N ALA A 293 20.48 -6.83 9.68
CA ALA A 293 21.21 -8.05 9.32
C ALA A 293 21.45 -8.19 7.81
N LEU A 294 20.69 -7.47 6.97
CA LEU A 294 20.92 -7.36 5.52
C LEU A 294 21.64 -6.07 5.11
N GLY A 295 22.15 -5.28 6.06
CA GLY A 295 22.83 -4.01 5.82
C GLY A 295 21.91 -2.89 5.34
N ILE A 296 20.61 -3.01 5.59
CA ILE A 296 19.61 -2.01 5.19
C ILE A 296 19.34 -1.08 6.38
N PRO A 297 19.55 0.26 6.26
CA PRO A 297 19.11 1.21 7.27
C PRO A 297 17.58 1.23 7.43
N VAL A 298 17.12 1.38 8.67
CA VAL A 298 15.72 1.37 9.08
C VAL A 298 15.34 2.69 9.72
N PHE A 299 14.34 3.34 9.13
CA PHE A 299 13.75 4.57 9.67
C PHE A 299 12.53 4.24 10.52
N GLY A 300 12.33 4.96 11.62
CA GLY A 300 11.13 4.88 12.45
C GLY A 300 10.32 6.18 12.38
N ALA A 301 9.01 6.09 12.21
CA ALA A 301 8.12 7.24 12.43
C ALA A 301 7.36 7.13 13.74
N THR A 302 7.26 8.25 14.46
CA THR A 302 6.38 8.37 15.62
C THR A 302 4.91 8.28 15.20
N ILE A 303 4.09 7.65 16.02
CA ILE A 303 2.65 7.50 15.84
C ILE A 303 1.96 8.86 16.07
N PRO A 304 1.24 9.43 15.08
CA PRO A 304 0.47 10.66 15.23
C PRO A 304 -0.59 10.56 16.33
N PRO A 305 -1.10 11.70 16.80
CA PRO A 305 -2.20 11.69 17.76
C PRO A 305 -3.48 11.06 17.19
N PHE A 306 -4.27 10.45 18.07
CA PHE A 306 -5.53 9.78 17.75
C PHE A 306 -6.66 10.09 18.76
N GLY A 307 -6.48 11.15 19.56
CA GLY A 307 -7.48 11.61 20.51
C GLY A 307 -8.51 12.50 19.84
N SER A 308 -9.76 12.38 20.27
CA SER A 308 -10.86 13.28 19.92
C SER A 308 -11.20 14.19 21.10
N SER A 309 -11.63 15.43 20.81
CA SER A 309 -12.13 16.34 21.85
C SER A 309 -13.38 15.76 22.53
N PRO A 310 -13.58 15.93 23.85
CA PRO A 310 -14.84 15.59 24.53
C PRO A 310 -16.07 16.34 23.99
N THR A 311 -15.85 17.44 23.27
CA THR A 311 -16.90 18.25 22.64
C THR A 311 -17.06 17.95 21.14
N SER A 312 -16.38 16.94 20.61
CA SER A 312 -16.52 16.54 19.21
C SER A 312 -17.86 15.83 18.97
N ASP A 313 -18.44 16.03 17.79
CA ASP A 313 -19.61 15.28 17.32
C ASP A 313 -19.28 13.83 16.95
N TYR A 314 -17.99 13.49 16.85
CA TYR A 314 -17.48 12.14 16.61
C TYR A 314 -16.46 11.75 17.69
N GLU A 315 -16.78 10.73 18.47
CA GLU A 315 -15.82 10.13 19.41
C GLU A 315 -14.99 9.07 18.67
N GLN A 316 -13.68 9.29 18.63
CA GLN A 316 -12.78 8.37 17.97
C GLN A 316 -12.55 7.13 18.86
N PRO A 317 -12.77 5.89 18.38
CA PRO A 317 -12.73 4.68 19.22
C PRO A 317 -11.41 4.34 19.93
N TYR A 318 -10.28 4.86 19.46
CA TYR A 318 -8.93 4.76 20.01
C TYR A 318 -8.65 5.84 21.07
N SER A 319 -9.45 6.91 21.12
CA SER A 319 -9.32 7.98 22.10
C SER A 319 -9.46 7.44 23.53
N SER A 320 -8.38 7.52 24.31
CA SER A 320 -8.35 7.10 25.71
C SER A 320 -7.09 7.63 26.39
N VAL A 321 -7.20 7.99 27.66
CA VAL A 321 -6.05 8.43 28.49
C VAL A 321 -4.95 7.36 28.54
N GLU A 322 -5.33 6.09 28.75
CA GLU A 322 -4.34 5.00 28.86
C GLU A 322 -3.69 4.68 27.52
N ARG A 323 -4.44 4.72 26.41
CA ARG A 323 -3.87 4.54 25.06
C ARG A 323 -2.96 5.70 24.66
N GLU A 324 -3.31 6.94 25.00
CA GLU A 324 -2.44 8.11 24.76
C GLU A 324 -1.13 7.99 25.56
N LYS A 325 -1.21 7.52 26.82
CA LYS A 325 -0.02 7.24 27.62
C LYS A 325 0.88 6.21 26.94
N THR A 326 0.32 5.10 26.45
CA THR A 326 1.08 4.10 25.66
C THR A 326 1.71 4.70 24.42
N ARG A 327 0.95 5.49 23.64
CA ARG A 327 1.45 6.16 22.44
C ARG A 327 2.64 7.06 22.75
N GLN A 328 2.57 7.85 23.82
CA GLN A 328 3.68 8.70 24.25
C GLN A 328 4.91 7.90 24.64
N GLN A 329 4.78 6.77 25.34
CA GLN A 329 5.92 5.91 25.66
C GLN A 329 6.54 5.27 24.41
N ILE A 330 5.72 4.78 23.48
CA ILE A 330 6.20 4.25 22.20
C ILE A 330 6.89 5.34 21.39
N ASN A 331 6.33 6.53 21.29
CA ASN A 331 6.96 7.65 20.59
C ASN A 331 8.25 8.11 21.26
N LYS A 332 8.33 8.06 22.60
CA LYS A 332 9.58 8.30 23.33
C LYS A 332 10.64 7.26 22.99
N PHE A 333 10.26 5.98 22.98
CA PHE A 333 11.15 4.90 22.56
C PHE A 333 11.66 5.10 21.12
N ILE A 334 10.76 5.39 20.17
CA ILE A 334 11.11 5.64 18.77
C ILE A 334 12.15 6.78 18.67
N ARG A 335 11.96 7.86 19.41
CA ARG A 335 12.86 9.04 19.39
C ARG A 335 14.22 8.80 20.05
N GLN A 336 14.29 7.98 21.10
CA GLN A 336 15.42 7.98 22.04
C GLN A 336 16.20 6.68 22.11
N SER A 337 15.66 5.57 21.60
CA SER A 337 16.25 4.23 21.77
C SER A 337 17.55 4.01 21.02
N GLY A 338 17.79 4.74 19.92
CA GLY A 338 18.89 4.46 18.99
C GLY A 338 18.68 3.21 18.14
N VAL A 339 17.46 2.63 18.13
CA VAL A 339 17.12 1.44 17.34
C VAL A 339 17.02 1.75 15.84
N PHE A 340 16.64 2.98 15.48
CA PHE A 340 16.45 3.42 14.10
C PHE A 340 17.59 4.31 13.64
N ASP A 341 18.01 4.18 12.39
CA ASP A 341 19.06 4.99 11.77
C ASP A 341 18.60 6.44 11.52
N ALA A 342 17.29 6.63 11.35
CA ALA A 342 16.67 7.95 11.31
C ALA A 342 15.27 7.90 11.95
N VAL A 343 14.87 9.00 12.57
CA VAL A 343 13.55 9.15 13.20
C VAL A 343 12.78 10.29 12.55
N LEU A 344 11.55 9.99 12.13
CA LEU A 344 10.61 10.95 11.57
C LEU A 344 9.52 11.25 12.59
N ASP A 345 9.57 12.44 13.18
CA ASP A 345 8.62 12.89 14.19
C ASP A 345 7.30 13.38 13.56
N PHE A 346 6.56 12.45 12.97
CA PHE A 346 5.24 12.68 12.37
C PHE A 346 4.16 13.05 13.41
N ASP A 347 4.35 12.70 14.68
CA ASP A 347 3.55 13.23 15.78
C ASP A 347 3.68 14.75 15.84
N ARG A 348 4.92 15.27 15.85
CA ARG A 348 5.16 16.72 15.84
C ARG A 348 4.63 17.40 14.57
N ALA A 349 4.70 16.71 13.42
CA ALA A 349 4.24 17.26 12.15
C ALA A 349 2.71 17.50 12.11
N LEU A 350 1.94 16.67 12.82
CA LEU A 350 0.48 16.66 12.70
C LEU A 350 -0.28 17.12 13.94
N ARG A 351 0.31 17.05 15.14
CA ARG A 351 -0.39 17.34 16.39
C ARG A 351 -0.80 18.81 16.52
N ASP A 352 -1.93 19.03 17.17
CA ASP A 352 -2.34 20.35 17.61
C ASP A 352 -1.36 20.84 18.72
N PRO A 353 -0.74 22.03 18.58
CA PRO A 353 0.17 22.56 19.60
C PRO A 353 -0.53 22.91 20.92
N HIS A 354 -1.85 23.12 20.91
CA HIS A 354 -2.66 23.42 22.08
C HIS A 354 -3.36 22.17 22.64
N ALA A 355 -3.49 21.10 21.84
CA ALA A 355 -4.03 19.81 22.26
C ALA A 355 -3.19 18.64 21.69
N PRO A 356 -2.00 18.34 22.25
CA PRO A 356 -1.04 17.40 21.63
C PRO A 356 -1.50 15.94 21.47
N SER A 357 -2.62 15.56 22.07
CA SER A 357 -3.27 14.26 21.87
C SER A 357 -4.21 14.24 20.65
N GLN A 358 -4.41 15.36 19.96
CA GLN A 358 -5.31 15.51 18.82
C GLN A 358 -4.53 15.92 17.57
N LEU A 359 -5.02 15.53 16.40
CA LEU A 359 -4.57 16.09 15.13
C LEU A 359 -4.93 17.58 15.08
N LEU A 360 -4.05 18.40 14.53
CA LEU A 360 -4.40 19.79 14.23
C LEU A 360 -5.55 19.78 13.22
N GLU A 361 -6.63 20.51 13.51
CA GLU A 361 -7.91 20.46 12.74
C GLU A 361 -7.70 20.51 11.23
N LYS A 362 -6.82 21.40 10.74
CA LYS A 362 -6.53 21.55 9.30
C LYS A 362 -5.97 20.28 8.63
N TYR A 363 -5.41 19.36 9.41
CA TYR A 363 -4.83 18.10 8.96
C TYR A 363 -5.77 16.91 9.20
N ASP A 364 -6.84 17.07 9.96
CA ASP A 364 -7.79 16.00 10.29
C ASP A 364 -8.74 15.73 9.11
N SER A 365 -9.00 14.45 8.82
CA SER A 365 -10.03 14.04 7.86
C SER A 365 -11.46 14.09 8.43
N GLY A 366 -11.58 14.38 9.73
CA GLY A 366 -12.83 14.44 10.48
C GLY A 366 -13.07 13.21 11.36
N ASP A 367 -12.18 12.22 11.31
CA ASP A 367 -12.25 11.02 12.17
C ASP A 367 -11.22 11.03 13.30
N HIS A 368 -10.44 12.10 13.46
CA HIS A 368 -9.44 12.29 14.52
C HIS A 368 -8.30 11.26 14.55
N LEU A 369 -8.16 10.42 13.52
CA LEU A 369 -7.10 9.42 13.39
C LEU A 369 -6.32 9.58 12.09
N HIS A 370 -7.03 9.78 10.98
CA HIS A 370 -6.44 9.81 9.66
C HIS A 370 -6.22 11.24 9.17
N PRO A 371 -5.03 11.55 8.63
CA PRO A 371 -4.79 12.82 7.98
C PRO A 371 -5.64 12.98 6.72
N ASN A 372 -6.10 14.20 6.46
CA ASN A 372 -6.58 14.61 5.14
C ASN A 372 -5.38 14.88 4.20
N VAL A 373 -5.67 15.30 2.96
CA VAL A 373 -4.64 15.63 1.95
C VAL A 373 -3.65 16.70 2.43
N ALA A 374 -4.10 17.72 3.17
CA ALA A 374 -3.21 18.74 3.73
C ALA A 374 -2.28 18.17 4.81
N GLY A 375 -2.78 17.23 5.63
CA GLY A 375 -1.96 16.48 6.58
C GLY A 375 -0.93 15.59 5.89
N TYR A 376 -1.32 14.91 4.81
CA TYR A 376 -0.38 14.12 4.01
C TYR A 376 0.69 14.96 3.33
N GLN A 377 0.34 16.16 2.84
CA GLN A 377 1.33 17.12 2.34
C GLN A 377 2.29 17.54 3.47
N ALA A 378 1.80 17.79 4.68
CA ALA A 378 2.64 18.13 5.81
C ALA A 378 3.62 17.00 6.19
N LEU A 379 3.20 15.73 6.15
CA LEU A 379 4.10 14.58 6.35
C LEU A 379 5.17 14.50 5.27
N ALA A 380 4.77 14.65 3.99
CA ALA A 380 5.70 14.64 2.88
C ALA A 380 6.73 15.77 3.02
N ASP A 381 6.30 17.00 3.36
CA ASP A 381 7.18 18.15 3.56
C ASP A 381 8.10 18.00 4.77
N TYR A 382 7.60 17.39 5.85
CA TYR A 382 8.36 17.15 7.08
C TYR A 382 9.48 16.11 6.89
N PHE A 383 9.29 15.15 5.99
CA PHE A 383 10.27 14.10 5.72
C PHE A 383 11.61 14.74 5.26
N PRO A 384 12.75 14.52 5.92
CA PRO A 384 14.02 15.09 5.46
C PRO A 384 14.65 14.21 4.37
N LEU A 385 14.93 14.77 3.18
CA LEU A 385 15.54 13.97 2.08
C LEU A 385 17.00 13.58 2.35
N GLY A 386 17.70 14.31 3.23
CA GLY A 386 19.09 14.02 3.59
C GLY A 386 19.30 12.71 4.35
N VAL A 387 18.23 12.02 4.79
CA VAL A 387 18.36 10.68 5.40
C VAL A 387 18.75 9.58 4.41
N PHE A 388 18.74 9.88 3.11
CA PHE A 388 19.19 8.97 2.07
C PHE A 388 20.67 9.16 1.67
N GLU A 389 21.34 10.19 2.19
CA GLU A 389 22.71 10.57 1.80
C GLU A 389 23.82 9.83 2.55
#